data_AF-A0A2C9KVP9-F1
#
_entry.id   AF-A0A2C9KVP9-F1
#
_cell.length_a   1.000
_cell.length_b   1.000
_cell.length_c   1.000
_cell.angle_alpha   90.00
_cell.angle_beta   90.00
_cell.angle_gamma   90.00
#
_symmetry.space_group_name_H-M   'P 1'
#
loop_
_entity.id
_entity.type
_entity.pdbx_description
1 polymer ?
#
loop_
_entity_poly.entity_id
_entity_poly.type
_entity_poly.pdbx_seq_one_letter_code
_entity_poly.pdbx_strand_id
1 'polypeptide(L)'
;MPAIQSAPNCPKGLEYLTQLDQVLIKQEVHMLEVMLNWECNNKYKIVNNQGQQCYYAFEKSNACARQFCGARRGFKIHVADNAKE
;
A
#
# COMPACT_ATOMS: atom_id res chain seq x y z
N MET A 1 5.17 -16.88 -1.98
CA MET A 1 4.80 -16.86 -0.55
C MET A 1 4.29 -18.24 -0.19
N PRO A 2 4.54 -18.76 1.02
CA PRO A 2 3.97 -20.04 1.45
C PRO A 2 2.44 -19.93 1.49
N ALA A 3 1.74 -21.00 1.08
CA ALA A 3 0.29 -21.06 1.16
C ALA A 3 -0.14 -21.14 2.63
N ILE A 4 -1.05 -20.27 3.06
CA ILE A 4 -1.50 -20.16 4.44
C ILE A 4 -2.86 -20.81 4.58
N GLN A 5 -3.01 -21.69 5.59
CA GLN A 5 -4.31 -22.24 5.96
C GLN A 5 -5.19 -21.10 6.49
N SER A 6 -6.35 -20.91 5.87
CA SER A 6 -7.30 -19.89 6.25
C SER A 6 -7.87 -20.18 7.64
N ALA A 7 -7.71 -19.22 8.57
CA ALA A 7 -8.43 -19.26 9.84
C ALA A 7 -9.94 -19.05 9.59
N PRO A 8 -10.83 -19.68 10.37
CA PRO A 8 -12.26 -19.43 10.28
C PRO A 8 -12.52 -17.93 10.51
N ASN A 9 -13.27 -17.29 9.60
CA ASN A 9 -13.55 -15.85 9.52
C ASN A 9 -12.40 -14.93 9.04
N CYS A 10 -11.29 -15.46 8.52
CA CYS A 10 -10.27 -14.63 7.89
C CYS A 10 -10.71 -14.20 6.48
N PRO A 11 -10.68 -12.90 6.14
CA PRO A 11 -10.99 -12.45 4.78
C PRO A 11 -9.96 -12.97 3.78
N LYS A 12 -10.43 -13.34 2.59
CA LYS A 12 -9.56 -13.81 1.50
C LYS A 12 -8.51 -12.76 1.13
N GLY A 13 -7.27 -13.20 0.99
CA GLY A 13 -6.11 -12.35 0.68
C GLY A 13 -5.45 -11.72 1.91
N LEU A 14 -6.10 -11.69 3.08
CA LEU A 14 -5.53 -11.12 4.31
C LEU A 14 -4.95 -12.17 5.26
N GLU A 15 -4.94 -13.44 4.87
CA GLU A 15 -4.50 -14.57 5.71
C GLU A 15 -3.03 -14.41 6.13
N TYR A 16 -2.19 -13.82 5.29
CA TYR A 16 -0.77 -13.61 5.61
C TYR A 16 -0.56 -12.68 6.80
N LEU A 17 -1.44 -11.71 7.03
CA LEU A 17 -1.36 -10.83 8.20
C LEU A 17 -1.55 -11.57 9.52
N THR A 18 -2.23 -12.72 9.53
CA THR A 18 -2.45 -13.50 10.76
C THR A 18 -1.16 -14.13 11.31
N GLN A 19 -0.11 -14.22 10.49
CA GLN A 19 1.19 -14.79 10.86
C GLN A 19 2.25 -13.72 11.18
N LEU A 20 1.88 -12.43 11.10
CA LEU A 20 2.79 -11.32 11.32
C LEU A 20 2.46 -10.62 12.63
N ASP A 21 3.48 -10.45 13.47
CA ASP A 21 3.39 -9.55 14.63
C ASP A 21 3.56 -8.07 14.21
N GLN A 22 4.21 -7.84 13.07
CA GLN A 22 4.55 -6.51 12.58
C GLN A 22 4.61 -6.45 11.05
N VAL A 23 4.20 -5.31 10.52
CA VAL A 23 4.46 -4.89 9.14
C VAL A 23 5.17 -3.54 9.12
N LEU A 24 6.04 -3.35 8.13
CA LEU A 24 6.68 -2.07 7.84
C LEU A 24 6.08 -1.50 6.55
N ILE A 25 5.70 -0.22 6.59
CA ILE A 25 5.16 0.49 5.43
C ILE A 25 6.28 1.36 4.85
N LYS A 26 6.66 1.08 3.60
CA LYS A 26 7.69 1.82 2.87
C LYS A 26 7.05 2.59 1.72
N GLN A 27 7.10 3.92 1.77
CA GLN A 27 6.64 4.74 0.66
C GLN A 27 7.58 4.57 -0.54
N GLU A 28 7.00 4.28 -1.69
CA GLU A 28 7.70 4.32 -2.97
C GLU A 28 7.64 5.73 -3.51
N VAL A 29 8.74 6.46 -3.37
CA VAL A 29 8.88 7.77 -4.00
C VAL A 29 9.20 7.52 -5.47
N HIS A 30 8.28 7.88 -6.36
CA HIS A 30 8.51 7.78 -7.80
C HIS A 30 9.40 8.95 -8.22
N MET A 31 10.65 8.68 -8.64
CA MET A 31 11.60 9.72 -9.07
C MET A 31 11.04 10.61 -10.20
N LEU A 32 10.13 10.09 -11.02
CA LEU A 32 9.42 10.85 -12.06
C LEU A 32 8.49 11.93 -11.49
N GLU A 33 7.85 11.71 -10.34
CA GLU A 33 7.01 12.72 -9.67
C GLU A 33 7.86 13.89 -9.17
N VAL A 34 9.04 13.57 -8.63
CA VAL A 34 10.02 14.55 -8.14
C VAL A 34 10.62 15.34 -9.31
N MET A 35 10.90 14.68 -10.45
CA MET A 35 11.46 15.32 -11.64
C MET A 35 10.45 16.17 -12.42
N LEU A 36 9.18 15.76 -12.48
CA LEU A 36 8.12 16.44 -13.22
C LEU A 36 7.25 17.38 -12.36
N ASN A 37 7.54 17.44 -11.05
CA ASN A 37 6.77 18.18 -10.05
C ASN A 37 5.25 17.91 -10.13
N TRP A 38 4.90 16.66 -10.42
CA TRP A 38 3.52 16.21 -10.63
C TRP A 38 3.08 15.34 -9.44
N GLU A 39 2.02 15.75 -8.75
CA GLU A 39 1.48 14.98 -7.63
C GLU A 39 0.70 13.75 -8.13
N CYS A 40 1.36 12.60 -8.20
CA CYS A 40 0.66 11.33 -8.36
C CYS A 40 0.13 10.80 -7.03
N ASN A 41 -0.53 9.65 -7.10
CA ASN A 41 -0.94 8.89 -5.92
C ASN A 41 0.27 8.30 -5.22
N ASN A 42 0.43 8.56 -3.92
CA ASN A 42 1.45 7.88 -3.13
C ASN A 42 1.26 6.37 -3.19
N LYS A 43 2.38 5.66 -3.32
CA LYS A 43 2.45 4.20 -3.39
C LYS A 43 3.28 3.69 -2.23
N TYR A 44 2.95 2.49 -1.75
CA TYR A 44 3.55 1.91 -0.57
C TYR A 44 3.75 0.42 -0.74
N LYS A 45 4.93 -0.05 -0.35
CA LYS A 45 5.22 -1.46 -0.13
C LYS A 45 4.96 -1.78 1.34
N ILE A 46 4.18 -2.81 1.59
CA ILE A 46 3.98 -3.35 2.93
C ILE A 46 4.87 -4.60 3.02
N VAL A 47 5.87 -4.56 3.91
CA VAL A 47 6.87 -5.62 4.04
C VAL A 47 6.86 -6.21 5.45
N ASN A 48 7.24 -7.48 5.59
CA ASN A 48 7.45 -8.10 6.90
C ASN A 48 8.81 -7.72 7.51
N ASN A 49 9.09 -8.21 8.71
CA ASN A 49 10.35 -7.96 9.42
C ASN A 49 11.59 -8.57 8.72
N GLN A 50 11.40 -9.48 7.77
CA GLN A 50 12.46 -10.03 6.92
C GLN A 50 12.67 -9.20 5.63
N GLY A 51 11.91 -8.11 5.46
CA GLY A 51 11.98 -7.24 4.28
C GLY A 51 11.29 -7.79 3.04
N GLN A 52 10.57 -8.91 3.15
CA GLN A 52 9.79 -9.46 2.04
C GLN A 52 8.49 -8.66 1.89
N GLN A 53 8.13 -8.31 0.66
CA GLN A 53 6.86 -7.65 0.39
C GLN A 53 5.71 -8.64 0.58
N CYS A 54 4.69 -8.20 1.31
CA CYS A 54 3.50 -8.98 1.62
C CYS A 54 2.29 -8.40 0.88
N TYR A 55 2.19 -7.07 0.85
CA TYR A 55 1.10 -6.36 0.21
C TYR A 55 1.60 -5.11 -0.51
N TYR A 56 0.75 -4.59 -1.37
CA TYR A 56 0.92 -3.30 -2.00
C TYR A 56 -0.22 -2.37 -1.60
N ALA A 57 0.09 -1.09 -1.35
CA ALA A 57 -0.92 -0.09 -1.07
C ALA A 57 -0.71 1.17 -1.90
N PHE A 58 -1.80 1.81 -2.31
CA PHE A 58 -1.74 3.08 -3.03
C PHE A 58 -2.88 3.99 -2.61
N GLU A 59 -2.58 5.28 -2.57
CA GLU A 59 -3.59 6.29 -2.34
C GLU A 59 -4.45 6.53 -3.57
N LYS A 60 -5.69 6.94 -3.36
CA LYS A 60 -6.54 7.53 -4.38
C LYS A 60 -7.12 8.81 -3.81
N SER A 61 -6.89 9.92 -4.51
CA SER A 61 -7.38 11.24 -4.14
C SER A 61 -7.79 12.04 -5.37
N ASN A 62 -8.62 13.05 -5.15
CA ASN A 62 -8.99 13.98 -6.22
C ASN A 62 -7.75 14.83 -6.57
N ALA A 63 -7.37 14.87 -7.86
CA ALA A 63 -6.25 15.67 -8.35
C ALA A 63 -6.40 17.17 -8.04
N CYS A 64 -7.64 17.69 -8.01
CA CYS A 64 -7.91 19.08 -7.63
C CYS A 64 -7.65 19.30 -6.13
N ALA A 65 -8.06 18.36 -5.27
CA ALA A 65 -7.80 18.45 -3.82
C ALA A 65 -6.30 18.35 -3.47
N ARG A 66 -5.52 17.70 -4.33
CA ARG A 66 -4.05 17.61 -4.25
C ARG A 66 -3.39 18.99 -4.38
N GLN A 67 -3.70 19.71 -5.45
CA GLN A 67 -3.15 21.04 -5.72
C GLN A 67 -3.57 22.12 -4.71
N PHE A 68 -4.79 22.05 -4.15
CA PHE A 68 -5.35 23.14 -3.34
C PHE A 68 -5.41 22.88 -1.83
N CYS A 69 -5.35 21.62 -1.36
CA CYS A 69 -5.46 21.29 0.07
C CYS A 69 -4.21 20.64 0.67
N GLY A 70 -3.20 20.31 -0.16
CA GLY A 70 -1.92 19.76 0.29
C GLY A 70 -2.08 18.59 1.28
N ALA A 71 -1.35 18.65 2.40
CA ALA A 71 -1.33 17.61 3.43
C ALA A 71 -2.67 17.42 4.19
N ARG A 72 -3.63 18.35 4.07
CA ARG A 72 -4.96 18.22 4.70
C ARG A 72 -5.98 17.51 3.83
N ARG A 73 -5.60 17.03 2.64
CA ARG A 73 -6.55 16.35 1.74
C ARG A 73 -7.04 15.04 2.33
N GLY A 74 -8.33 14.77 2.15
CA GLY A 74 -8.86 13.43 2.30
C GLY A 74 -8.27 12.49 1.24
N PHE A 75 -8.06 11.23 1.62
CA PHE A 75 -7.59 10.20 0.71
C PHE A 75 -8.19 8.85 1.06
N LYS A 76 -8.28 7.98 0.06
CA LYS A 76 -8.60 6.57 0.24
C LYS A 76 -7.34 5.76 0.01
N ILE A 77 -7.00 4.85 0.93
CA ILE A 77 -5.96 3.85 0.69
C ILE A 77 -6.62 2.60 0.12
N HIS A 78 -6.06 2.10 -0.97
CA HIS A 78 -6.37 0.78 -1.50
C HIS A 78 -5.20 -0.14 -1.16
N VAL A 79 -5.50 -1.29 -0.55
CA VAL A 79 -4.52 -2.36 -0.28
C VAL A 79 -4.83 -3.52 -1.21
N ALA A 80 -3.82 -3.99 -1.92
CA ALA A 80 -3.89 -5.10 -2.85
C ALA A 80 -2.88 -6.18 -2.43
N ASP A 81 -3.25 -7.43 -2.69
CA ASP A 81 -2.32 -8.56 -2.59
C ASP A 81 -1.19 -8.39 -3.64
N ASN A 82 -0.06 -9.06 -3.40
CA ASN A 82 1.05 -9.16 -4.35
C ASN A 82 0.72 -10.01 -5.58
N ALA A 83 -0.51 -10.53 -5.68
CA ALA A 83 -1.07 -11.05 -6.92
C ALA A 83 -1.17 -9.89 -7.94
N LYS A 84 -0.11 -9.73 -8.73
CA LYS A 84 -0.20 -9.05 -10.02
C LYS A 84 -1.18 -9.84 -10.89
N GLU A 85 -2.13 -9.16 -11.51
CA GLU A 85 -2.60 -9.61 -12.84
C GLU A 85 -1.43 -9.55 -13.83
#